data_AF-A0A432S6Z4-F1
#
_entry.id   AF-A0A432S6Z4-F1
#
_cell.length_a   1.000
_cell.length_b   1.000
_cell.length_c   1.000
_cell.angle_alpha   90.00
_cell.angle_beta   90.00
_cell.angle_gamma   90.00
#
_symmetry.space_group_name_H-M   'P 1'
#
loop_
_entity.id
_entity.type
_entity.pdbx_description
1 polymer ?
#
loop_
_entity_poly.entity_id
_entity_poly.type
_entity_poly.pdbx_seq_one_letter_code
_entity_poly.pdbx_strand_id
1 'polypeptide(L)'
;MPVLVYRAIKELTEILAFFYEVNLTVYNTDPAIPIKNVKELNVNVIEQTKIIPNPLKYKATGKSIINKLENNENFIEDLKKLNKKLTDDIKHKDISAFIGAIYNGLPLALYTFFPIINELEKYIDTAFKLYEKYIYIENKEKLLINKITYFTFNFRIYLFTYFFANLFLKKELIENRKSEVSLKEIINVKDKFFNFNEKIKLSIDREIHDLKSTVKNSKLELNKFYKLNELKGIQDNEPSNRNFLAHSGFEYKSILIKVLDGENKDIVIKYRDEYISGLIKNLCVKGLQ
;
A
#
# COMPACT_ATOMS: atom_id res chain seq x y z
N MET A 1 14.95 10.81 -21.55
CA MET A 1 14.76 9.69 -20.61
C MET A 1 15.22 9.96 -19.16
N PRO A 2 16.26 10.75 -18.86
CA PRO A 2 16.79 10.89 -17.49
C PRO A 2 15.75 11.26 -16.42
N VAL A 3 14.85 12.20 -16.74
CA VAL A 3 13.84 12.69 -15.78
C VAL A 3 12.87 11.59 -15.33
N LEU A 4 12.40 10.73 -16.25
CA LEU A 4 11.45 9.68 -15.91
C LEU A 4 12.11 8.57 -15.09
N VAL A 5 13.35 8.21 -15.43
CA VAL A 5 14.14 7.23 -14.67
C VAL A 5 14.43 7.75 -13.26
N TYR A 6 14.92 9.00 -13.15
CA TYR A 6 15.14 9.63 -11.85
C TYR A 6 13.87 9.62 -10.98
N ARG A 7 12.72 10.01 -11.55
CA ARG A 7 11.44 9.98 -10.82
C ARG A 7 11.06 8.58 -10.36
N ALA A 8 11.17 7.58 -11.23
CA ALA A 8 10.86 6.19 -10.88
C ALA A 8 11.77 5.67 -9.76
N ILE A 9 13.09 5.91 -9.85
CA ILE A 9 14.05 5.54 -8.82
C ILE A 9 13.76 6.27 -7.50
N LYS A 10 13.52 7.58 -7.56
CA LYS A 10 13.20 8.38 -6.36
C LYS A 10 11.97 7.84 -5.63
N GLU A 11 10.89 7.58 -6.35
CA GLU A 11 9.67 7.02 -5.76
C GLU A 11 9.89 5.62 -5.17
N LEU A 12 10.67 4.76 -5.82
CA LEU A 12 11.02 3.45 -5.26
C LEU A 12 11.88 3.58 -4.00
N THR A 13 12.84 4.53 -3.98
CA THR A 13 13.66 4.78 -2.80
C THR A 13 12.86 5.36 -1.63
N GLU A 14 11.83 6.17 -1.90
CA GLU A 14 10.89 6.68 -0.89
C GLU A 14 10.07 5.55 -0.25
N ILE A 15 9.72 4.51 -1.01
CA ILE A 15 9.09 3.30 -0.47
C ILE A 15 10.09 2.47 0.35
N LEU A 16 11.30 2.28 -0.17
CA LEU A 16 12.35 1.55 0.56
C LEU A 16 12.71 2.22 1.89
N ALA A 17 12.66 3.55 1.95
CA ALA A 17 12.97 4.32 3.14
C ALA A 17 12.05 3.96 4.34
N PHE A 18 10.85 3.43 4.11
CA PHE A 18 10.00 2.92 5.21
C PHE A 18 10.63 1.74 5.97
N PHE A 19 11.55 1.00 5.33
CA PHE A 19 12.08 -0.26 5.83
C PHE A 19 13.61 -0.26 6.01
N TYR A 20 14.29 0.74 5.46
CA TYR A 20 15.75 0.87 5.43
C TYR A 20 16.17 2.33 5.48
N GLU A 21 17.40 2.60 5.90
CA GLU A 21 18.04 3.88 5.64
C GLU A 21 18.52 3.94 4.19
N VAL A 22 18.05 4.94 3.43
CA VAL A 22 18.30 5.04 1.98
C VAL A 22 18.93 6.39 1.66
N ASN A 23 20.05 6.37 0.94
CA ASN A 23 20.71 7.56 0.40
C ASN A 23 20.67 7.49 -1.13
N LEU A 24 20.28 8.59 -1.78
CA LEU A 24 20.30 8.74 -3.23
C LEU A 24 21.43 9.68 -3.62
N THR A 25 22.34 9.22 -4.48
CA THR A 25 23.38 10.06 -5.07
C THR A 25 23.21 10.08 -6.59
N VAL A 26 23.15 11.26 -7.19
CA VAL A 26 23.00 11.43 -8.64
C VAL A 26 24.24 12.10 -9.18
N TYR A 27 24.73 11.58 -10.31
CA TYR A 27 25.92 12.06 -10.98
C TYR A 27 25.57 12.58 -12.38
N ASN A 28 26.31 13.58 -12.85
CA ASN A 28 26.28 14.00 -14.24
C ASN A 28 27.69 14.42 -14.69
N THR A 29 28.06 14.06 -15.91
CA THR A 29 29.37 14.43 -16.45
C THR A 29 29.37 15.87 -16.96
N ASP A 30 30.54 16.47 -17.07
CA ASP A 30 30.73 17.69 -17.85
C ASP A 30 30.17 17.49 -19.29
N PRO A 31 29.65 18.55 -19.94
CA PRO A 31 29.15 18.43 -21.31
C PRO A 31 30.28 18.04 -22.26
N ALA A 32 30.08 16.97 -23.03
CA ALA A 32 30.99 16.61 -24.11
C ALA A 32 30.87 17.63 -25.25
N ILE A 33 31.91 18.44 -25.47
CA ILE A 33 31.96 19.43 -26.56
C ILE A 33 32.81 18.85 -27.70
N PRO A 34 32.22 18.43 -28.84
CA PRO A 34 32.95 17.71 -29.90
C PRO A 34 34.05 18.53 -30.58
N ILE A 35 33.98 19.85 -30.52
CA ILE A 35 34.85 20.78 -31.25
C ILE A 35 36.12 21.10 -30.45
N LYS A 36 36.08 20.93 -29.12
CA LYS A 36 37.26 21.06 -28.27
C LYS A 36 37.79 19.65 -28.07
N ASN A 37 39.10 19.43 -28.25
CA ASN A 37 39.79 18.18 -27.88
C ASN A 37 39.77 18.00 -26.36
N VAL A 38 38.58 17.87 -25.77
CA VAL A 38 38.36 17.62 -24.35
C VAL A 38 38.80 16.18 -24.11
N LYS A 39 39.99 16.02 -23.53
CA LYS A 39 40.61 14.71 -23.28
C LYS A 39 39.96 13.99 -22.10
N GLU A 40 39.37 14.73 -21.17
CA GLU A 40 38.83 14.23 -19.91
C GLU A 40 37.55 14.99 -19.55
N LEU A 41 36.54 14.26 -19.06
CA LEU A 41 35.27 14.80 -18.56
C LEU A 41 35.16 14.45 -17.08
N ASN A 42 34.84 15.42 -16.23
CA ASN A 42 34.64 15.13 -14.81
C ASN A 42 33.25 14.54 -14.58
N VAL A 43 33.15 13.61 -13.63
CA VAL A 43 31.87 13.08 -13.12
C VAL A 43 31.52 13.87 -11.87
N ASN A 44 30.51 14.73 -11.95
CA ASN A 44 30.12 15.60 -10.84
C ASN A 44 28.95 14.98 -10.07
N VAL A 45 28.98 15.07 -8.73
CA VAL A 45 27.81 14.79 -7.89
C VAL A 45 26.85 15.97 -7.99
N ILE A 46 25.65 15.75 -8.52
CA ILE A 46 24.62 16.79 -8.68
C ILE A 46 23.50 16.71 -7.63
N GLU A 47 23.38 15.58 -6.94
CA GLU A 47 22.48 15.41 -5.80
C GLU A 47 23.08 14.39 -4.84
N GLN A 48 22.98 14.67 -3.54
CA GLN A 48 23.27 13.71 -2.47
C GLN A 48 22.25 13.93 -1.35
N THR A 49 21.26 13.03 -1.27
CA THR A 49 20.09 13.22 -0.40
C THR A 49 19.81 11.96 0.41
N LYS A 50 19.59 12.13 1.72
CA LYS A 50 18.99 11.09 2.55
C LYS A 50 17.49 11.04 2.26
N ILE A 51 17.02 9.91 1.76
CA ILE A 51 15.63 9.74 1.36
C ILE A 51 14.76 9.52 2.60
N ILE A 52 13.64 10.25 2.65
CA ILE A 52 12.64 10.11 3.69
C ILE A 52 11.45 9.27 3.18
N PRO A 53 10.77 8.52 4.06
CA PRO A 53 9.57 7.78 3.69
C PRO A 53 8.46 8.69 3.19
N ASN A 54 7.90 8.37 2.01
CA ASN A 54 6.78 9.11 1.44
C ASN A 54 5.72 8.13 0.90
N PRO A 55 4.54 8.05 1.54
CA PRO A 55 3.51 7.09 1.15
C PRO A 55 2.85 7.49 -0.17
N LEU A 56 2.37 6.49 -0.92
CA LEU A 56 1.58 6.73 -2.12
C LEU A 56 0.26 7.43 -1.76
N LYS A 57 -0.06 8.52 -2.46
CA LYS A 57 -1.20 9.40 -2.14
C LYS A 57 -2.45 9.14 -3.00
N TYR A 58 -2.49 8.02 -3.70
CA TYR A 58 -3.51 7.75 -4.72
C TYR A 58 -4.25 6.46 -4.46
N LYS A 59 -5.55 6.45 -4.76
CA LYS A 59 -6.39 5.25 -4.66
C LYS A 59 -6.60 4.60 -6.03
N ALA A 60 -6.77 3.28 -6.02
CA ALA A 60 -7.12 2.55 -7.23
C ALA A 60 -8.56 2.88 -7.64
N THR A 61 -8.76 3.21 -8.91
CA THR A 61 -10.05 3.72 -9.43
C THR A 61 -11.00 2.64 -9.96
N GLY A 62 -10.64 1.36 -9.82
CA GLY A 62 -11.37 0.24 -10.45
C GLY A 62 -11.24 0.19 -11.98
N LYS A 63 -10.56 1.16 -12.60
CA LYS A 63 -10.20 1.15 -14.03
C LYS A 63 -9.03 0.19 -14.26
N SER A 64 -8.88 -0.27 -15.50
CA SER A 64 -7.78 -1.17 -15.87
C SER A 64 -6.39 -0.55 -15.67
N ILE A 65 -5.40 -1.41 -15.42
CA ILE A 65 -3.99 -1.04 -15.32
C ILE A 65 -3.32 -0.85 -16.71
N ILE A 66 -3.95 -1.31 -17.79
CA ILE A 66 -3.49 -1.10 -19.17
C ILE A 66 -4.66 -0.58 -20.02
N ASN A 67 -4.37 0.21 -21.04
CA ASN A 67 -5.38 0.73 -21.95
C ASN A 67 -4.85 0.85 -23.38
N LYS A 68 -5.75 1.09 -24.34
CA LYS A 68 -5.45 1.20 -25.76
C LYS A 68 -5.17 2.63 -26.20
N LEU A 69 -4.24 2.78 -27.15
CA LEU A 69 -4.06 3.98 -27.97
C LEU A 69 -4.95 3.92 -29.22
N GLU A 70 -5.17 2.71 -29.76
CA GLU A 70 -5.92 2.48 -30.99
C GLU A 70 -6.98 1.37 -30.80
N ASN A 71 -8.05 1.40 -31.60
CA ASN A 71 -9.09 0.38 -31.52
C ASN A 71 -8.58 -0.96 -32.10
N ASN A 72 -8.53 -1.98 -31.24
CA ASN A 72 -8.19 -3.34 -31.61
C ASN A 72 -9.12 -4.32 -30.87
N GLU A 73 -9.92 -5.09 -31.62
CA GLU A 73 -10.95 -5.96 -31.05
C GLU A 73 -10.36 -7.06 -30.17
N ASN A 74 -9.27 -7.68 -30.62
CA ASN A 74 -8.56 -8.70 -29.86
C ASN A 74 -8.07 -8.15 -28.51
N PHE A 75 -7.51 -6.93 -28.51
CA PHE A 75 -7.07 -6.29 -27.27
C PHE A 75 -8.25 -6.00 -26.33
N ILE A 76 -9.39 -5.56 -26.87
CA ILE A 76 -10.59 -5.31 -26.06
C ILE A 76 -11.07 -6.58 -25.37
N GLU A 77 -11.03 -7.72 -26.05
CA GLU A 77 -11.39 -9.01 -25.46
C GLU A 77 -10.41 -9.44 -24.36
N ASP A 78 -9.10 -9.37 -24.62
CA ASP A 78 -8.08 -9.69 -23.63
C ASP A 78 -8.12 -8.75 -22.43
N LEU A 79 -8.41 -7.47 -22.66
CA LEU A 79 -8.60 -6.47 -21.61
C LEU A 79 -9.82 -6.79 -20.72
N LYS A 80 -10.91 -7.29 -21.31
CA LYS A 80 -12.08 -7.77 -20.54
C LYS A 80 -11.70 -8.94 -19.64
N LYS A 81 -10.93 -9.91 -20.15
CA LYS A 81 -10.43 -11.06 -19.37
C LYS A 81 -9.54 -10.59 -18.21
N LEU A 82 -8.64 -9.64 -18.47
CA LEU A 82 -7.80 -9.04 -17.43
C LEU A 82 -8.64 -8.32 -16.36
N ASN A 83 -9.62 -7.51 -16.78
CA ASN A 83 -10.45 -6.73 -15.85
C ASN A 83 -11.39 -7.59 -15.00
N LYS A 84 -11.75 -8.80 -15.45
CA LYS A 84 -12.50 -9.75 -14.63
C LYS A 84 -11.73 -10.17 -13.37
N LYS A 85 -10.39 -10.32 -13.45
CA LYS A 85 -9.57 -10.58 -12.25
C LYS A 85 -9.65 -9.45 -11.21
N LEU A 86 -9.90 -8.21 -11.66
CA LEU A 86 -10.04 -7.06 -10.77
C LEU A 86 -11.37 -7.09 -9.98
N THR A 87 -12.40 -7.75 -10.50
CA THR A 87 -13.67 -7.90 -9.77
C THR A 87 -13.63 -9.11 -8.84
N ASP A 88 -13.01 -10.19 -9.29
CA ASP A 88 -13.14 -11.50 -8.66
C ASP A 88 -12.06 -11.69 -7.58
N ASP A 89 -10.79 -11.43 -7.94
CA ASP A 89 -9.63 -11.78 -7.11
C ASP A 89 -8.98 -10.56 -6.43
N ILE A 90 -8.85 -9.44 -7.17
CA ILE A 90 -8.10 -8.25 -6.71
C ILE A 90 -9.03 -7.04 -6.63
N LYS A 91 -9.74 -6.93 -5.53
CA LYS A 91 -10.68 -5.83 -5.31
C LYS A 91 -9.91 -4.51 -5.17
N HIS A 92 -10.12 -3.59 -6.11
CA HIS A 92 -9.50 -2.25 -6.08
C HIS A 92 -9.71 -1.48 -4.76
N LYS A 93 -10.84 -1.72 -4.08
CA LYS A 93 -11.11 -1.13 -2.76
C LYS A 93 -10.20 -1.67 -1.66
N ASP A 94 -9.79 -2.95 -1.73
CA ASP A 94 -8.84 -3.54 -0.78
C ASP A 94 -7.44 -2.94 -1.01
N ILE A 95 -7.01 -2.84 -2.29
CA ILE A 95 -5.75 -2.18 -2.66
C ILE A 95 -5.71 -0.75 -2.15
N SER A 96 -6.80 0.00 -2.35
CA SER A 96 -6.90 1.38 -1.88
C SER A 96 -6.91 1.48 -0.35
N ALA A 97 -7.60 0.56 0.33
CA ALA A 97 -7.63 0.52 1.80
C ALA A 97 -6.26 0.18 2.39
N PHE A 98 -5.51 -0.73 1.75
CA PHE A 98 -4.13 -1.05 2.13
C PHE A 98 -3.19 0.16 1.98
N ILE A 99 -3.22 0.85 0.83
CA ILE A 99 -2.45 2.09 0.65
C ILE A 99 -2.87 3.16 1.66
N GLY A 100 -4.19 3.30 1.87
CA GLY A 100 -4.75 4.19 2.86
C GLY A 100 -4.29 3.88 4.29
N ALA A 101 -4.11 2.61 4.62
CA ALA A 101 -3.59 2.18 5.91
C ALA A 101 -2.13 2.61 6.13
N ILE A 102 -1.30 2.53 5.08
CA ILE A 102 0.08 3.03 5.12
C ILE A 102 0.08 4.56 5.24
N TYR A 103 -0.71 5.24 4.40
CA TYR A 103 -0.76 6.70 4.33
C TYR A 103 -1.25 7.33 5.65
N ASN A 104 -2.28 6.74 6.27
CA ASN A 104 -2.95 7.30 7.45
C ASN A 104 -2.47 6.72 8.79
N GLY A 105 -1.59 5.71 8.80
CA GLY A 105 -1.13 5.11 10.06
C GLY A 105 -2.15 4.18 10.71
N LEU A 106 -2.73 3.24 9.95
CA LEU A 106 -3.84 2.39 10.38
C LEU A 106 -3.40 0.92 10.49
N PRO A 107 -2.75 0.48 11.59
CA PRO A 107 -2.13 -0.83 11.68
C PRO A 107 -3.11 -2.00 11.52
N LEU A 108 -4.33 -1.92 12.07
CA LEU A 108 -5.33 -2.99 11.93
C LEU A 108 -5.81 -3.14 10.48
N ALA A 109 -6.00 -2.02 9.78
CA ALA A 109 -6.38 -2.01 8.36
C ALA A 109 -5.27 -2.57 7.47
N LEU A 110 -4.00 -2.38 7.85
CA LEU A 110 -2.86 -2.91 7.12
C LEU A 110 -2.87 -4.44 7.05
N TYR A 111 -3.17 -5.12 8.16
CA TYR A 111 -3.37 -6.57 8.21
C TYR A 111 -4.68 -7.01 7.52
N THR A 112 -5.77 -6.28 7.77
CA THR A 112 -7.11 -6.64 7.26
C THR A 112 -7.18 -6.61 5.75
N PHE A 113 -6.55 -5.61 5.12
CA PHE A 113 -6.58 -5.41 3.67
C PHE A 113 -5.27 -5.79 2.98
N PHE A 114 -4.36 -6.48 3.68
CA PHE A 114 -3.12 -6.96 3.11
C PHE A 114 -3.39 -7.69 1.77
N PRO A 115 -2.69 -7.35 0.68
CA PRO A 115 -3.00 -7.91 -0.63
C PRO A 115 -2.60 -9.38 -0.71
N ILE A 116 -3.32 -10.15 -1.52
CA ILE A 116 -2.93 -11.51 -1.89
C ILE A 116 -1.83 -11.38 -2.95
N ILE A 117 -0.57 -11.47 -2.53
CA ILE A 117 0.60 -11.12 -3.35
C ILE A 117 0.66 -11.92 -4.64
N ASN A 118 0.44 -13.23 -4.59
CA ASN A 118 0.48 -14.10 -5.77
C ASN A 118 -0.56 -13.71 -6.84
N GLU A 119 -1.77 -13.32 -6.42
CA GLU A 119 -2.79 -12.87 -7.37
C GLU A 119 -2.44 -11.50 -7.94
N LEU A 120 -1.93 -10.59 -7.10
CA LEU A 120 -1.47 -9.28 -7.52
C LEU A 120 -0.31 -9.35 -8.53
N GLU A 121 0.65 -10.23 -8.30
CA GLU A 121 1.75 -10.55 -9.22
C GLU A 121 1.23 -11.04 -10.56
N LYS A 122 0.39 -12.10 -10.55
CA LYS A 122 -0.23 -12.63 -11.77
C LYS A 122 -0.96 -11.56 -12.56
N TYR A 123 -1.63 -10.63 -11.90
CA TYR A 123 -2.35 -9.54 -12.56
C TYR A 123 -1.42 -8.53 -13.23
N ILE A 124 -0.36 -8.11 -12.52
CA ILE A 124 0.69 -7.22 -13.06
C ILE A 124 1.38 -7.89 -14.24
N ASP A 125 1.78 -9.16 -14.11
CA ASP A 125 2.43 -9.94 -15.16
C ASP A 125 1.53 -10.15 -16.37
N THR A 126 0.24 -10.42 -16.15
CA THR A 126 -0.73 -10.57 -17.25
C THR A 126 -0.84 -9.25 -18.03
N ALA A 127 -0.90 -8.11 -17.33
CA ALA A 127 -0.94 -6.81 -17.99
C ALA A 127 0.36 -6.48 -18.73
N PHE A 128 1.52 -6.86 -18.18
CA PHE A 128 2.81 -6.69 -18.84
C PHE A 128 2.91 -7.53 -20.12
N LYS A 129 2.56 -8.82 -20.05
CA LYS A 129 2.50 -9.71 -21.23
C LYS A 129 1.50 -9.19 -22.27
N LEU A 130 0.38 -8.63 -21.82
CA LEU A 130 -0.59 -8.01 -22.72
C LEU A 130 -0.01 -6.78 -23.40
N TYR A 131 0.69 -5.91 -22.67
CA TYR A 131 1.39 -4.77 -23.26
C TYR A 131 2.36 -5.22 -24.36
N GLU A 132 3.20 -6.22 -24.09
CA GLU A 132 4.18 -6.76 -25.04
C GLU A 132 3.54 -7.41 -26.26
N LYS A 133 2.46 -8.19 -26.07
CA LYS A 133 1.73 -8.86 -27.15
C LYS A 133 1.24 -7.88 -28.23
N TYR A 134 0.96 -6.64 -27.84
CA TYR A 134 0.45 -5.58 -28.73
C TYR A 134 1.52 -4.55 -29.12
N ILE A 135 2.79 -4.98 -29.11
CA ILE A 135 3.90 -4.31 -29.77
C ILE A 135 4.13 -4.98 -31.12
N TYR A 136 3.90 -4.25 -32.20
CA TYR A 136 4.11 -4.71 -33.57
C TYR A 136 5.45 -4.20 -34.08
N ILE A 137 6.21 -5.08 -34.70
CA ILE A 137 7.53 -4.77 -35.26
C ILE A 137 7.49 -5.08 -36.75
N GLU A 138 7.73 -4.07 -37.57
CA GLU A 138 7.82 -4.21 -39.02
C GLU A 138 9.23 -3.85 -39.48
N ASN A 139 9.85 -4.72 -40.28
CA ASN A 139 11.13 -4.44 -40.92
C ASN A 139 10.88 -3.92 -42.34
N LYS A 140 10.96 -2.60 -42.51
CA LYS A 140 10.89 -1.92 -43.81
C LYS A 140 12.30 -1.41 -44.16
N GLU A 141 12.43 -0.18 -44.66
CA GLU A 141 13.72 0.50 -44.78
C GLU A 141 14.33 0.85 -43.41
N LYS A 142 13.48 0.94 -42.37
CA LYS A 142 13.86 1.07 -40.96
C LYS A 142 12.99 0.13 -40.13
N LEU A 143 13.47 -0.22 -38.94
CA LEU A 143 12.69 -0.96 -37.95
C LEU A 143 11.57 -0.05 -37.40
N LEU A 144 10.33 -0.35 -37.75
CA LEU A 144 9.15 0.34 -37.23
C LEU A 144 8.61 -0.44 -36.03
N ILE A 145 8.50 0.22 -34.88
CA ILE A 145 7.90 -0.35 -33.67
C ILE A 145 6.61 0.42 -33.38
N ASN A 146 5.46 -0.22 -33.61
CA ASN A 146 4.15 0.34 -33.27
C ASN A 146 3.66 -0.26 -31.94
N LYS A 147 3.29 0.60 -31.00
CA LYS A 147 2.72 0.20 -29.71
C LYS A 147 1.31 0.74 -29.65
N ILE A 148 0.32 -0.14 -29.58
CA ILE A 148 -1.10 0.28 -29.55
C ILE A 148 -1.70 0.28 -28.13
N THR A 149 -0.87 0.04 -27.11
CA THR A 149 -1.28 0.00 -25.69
C THR A 149 -0.35 0.83 -24.82
N TYR A 150 -0.83 1.21 -23.64
CA TYR A 150 -0.06 1.92 -22.61
C TYR A 150 -0.48 1.53 -21.20
N PHE A 151 0.46 1.59 -20.25
CA PHE A 151 0.17 1.42 -18.83
C PHE A 151 -0.54 2.67 -18.28
N THR A 152 -1.64 2.45 -17.57
CA THR A 152 -2.38 3.54 -16.94
C THR A 152 -1.76 3.90 -15.60
N PHE A 153 -2.23 4.99 -15.00
CA PHE A 153 -1.84 5.36 -13.65
C PHE A 153 -2.15 4.27 -12.60
N ASN A 154 -3.21 3.47 -12.81
CA ASN A 154 -3.47 2.36 -11.89
C ASN A 154 -2.34 1.32 -11.93
N PHE A 155 -1.65 1.08 -13.05
CA PHE A 155 -0.51 0.14 -13.08
C PHE A 155 0.51 0.47 -11.99
N ARG A 156 0.85 1.75 -11.85
CA ARG A 156 1.74 2.25 -10.80
C ARG A 156 1.23 1.94 -9.40
N ILE A 157 -0.07 2.15 -9.15
CA ILE A 157 -0.69 1.89 -7.83
C ILE A 157 -0.57 0.41 -7.45
N TYR A 158 -0.87 -0.50 -8.39
CA TYR A 158 -0.80 -1.95 -8.14
C TYR A 158 0.65 -2.41 -8.00
N LEU A 159 1.56 -1.90 -8.83
CA LEU A 159 2.99 -2.19 -8.74
C LEU A 159 3.57 -1.75 -7.39
N PHE A 160 3.25 -0.55 -6.92
CA PHE A 160 3.72 -0.06 -5.63
C PHE A 160 3.09 -0.84 -4.47
N THR A 161 1.82 -1.23 -4.60
CA THR A 161 1.17 -2.11 -3.61
C THR A 161 1.87 -3.46 -3.52
N TYR A 162 2.20 -4.07 -4.67
CA TYR A 162 2.97 -5.31 -4.74
C TYR A 162 4.34 -5.14 -4.10
N PHE A 163 5.03 -4.03 -4.38
CA PHE A 163 6.34 -3.75 -3.82
C PHE A 163 6.29 -3.57 -2.28
N PHE A 164 5.35 -2.78 -1.75
CA PHE A 164 5.14 -2.66 -0.31
C PHE A 164 4.86 -4.02 0.34
N ALA A 165 3.94 -4.79 -0.22
CA ALA A 165 3.53 -6.08 0.34
C ALA A 165 4.72 -7.07 0.40
N ASN A 166 5.54 -7.13 -0.64
CA ASN A 166 6.77 -7.92 -0.62
C ASN A 166 7.80 -7.43 0.40
N LEU A 167 7.90 -6.12 0.62
CA LEU A 167 8.77 -5.58 1.67
C LEU A 167 8.27 -5.95 3.07
N PHE A 168 6.96 -5.94 3.31
CA PHE A 168 6.38 -6.44 4.57
C PHE A 168 6.68 -7.93 4.80
N LEU A 169 6.57 -8.77 3.76
CA LEU A 169 6.97 -10.18 3.84
C LEU A 169 8.46 -10.32 4.15
N LYS A 170 9.32 -9.65 3.37
CA LYS A 170 10.78 -9.73 3.51
C LYS A 170 11.29 -9.26 4.87
N LYS A 171 10.53 -8.36 5.52
CA LYS A 171 10.83 -7.85 6.86
C LYS A 171 10.14 -8.61 7.99
N GLU A 172 9.40 -9.68 7.66
CA GLU A 172 8.67 -10.51 8.63
C GLU A 172 7.74 -9.66 9.52
N LEU A 173 7.11 -8.64 8.92
CA LEU A 173 6.20 -7.73 9.61
C LEU A 173 4.75 -8.20 9.48
N ILE A 174 4.39 -8.61 8.26
CA ILE A 174 3.06 -9.14 7.93
C ILE A 174 3.26 -10.26 6.92
N GLU A 175 2.90 -11.48 7.30
CA GLU A 175 3.03 -12.67 6.44
C GLU A 175 1.82 -12.88 5.54
N ASN A 176 0.63 -12.52 6.03
CA ASN A 176 -0.62 -12.73 5.32
C ASN A 176 -1.71 -11.78 5.80
N ARG A 177 -2.80 -11.74 5.03
CA ARG A 177 -4.04 -11.07 5.40
C ARG A 177 -4.64 -11.76 6.62
N LYS A 178 -4.97 -10.97 7.65
CA LYS A 178 -5.61 -11.45 8.88
C LYS A 178 -6.87 -10.65 9.20
N SER A 179 -7.97 -11.34 9.48
CA SER A 179 -9.17 -10.71 10.04
C SER A 179 -9.02 -10.43 11.52
N GLU A 180 -8.33 -11.32 12.24
CA GLU A 180 -8.05 -11.23 13.67
C GLU A 180 -6.56 -10.98 13.89
N VAL A 181 -6.23 -9.88 14.57
CA VAL A 181 -4.84 -9.44 14.76
C VAL A 181 -4.57 -9.29 16.24
N SER A 182 -3.47 -9.88 16.70
CA SER A 182 -3.03 -9.73 18.08
C SER A 182 -2.48 -8.33 18.34
N LEU A 183 -2.61 -7.84 19.58
CA LEU A 183 -2.05 -6.56 19.96
C LEU A 183 -0.52 -6.55 19.88
N LYS A 184 0.13 -7.71 20.10
CA LYS A 184 1.57 -7.89 19.86
C LYS A 184 1.96 -7.62 18.41
N GLU A 185 1.19 -8.11 17.44
CA GLU A 185 1.42 -7.84 16.02
C GLU A 185 1.26 -6.36 15.68
N ILE A 186 0.22 -5.71 16.20
CA ILE A 186 0.01 -4.26 16.06
C ILE A 186 1.21 -3.48 16.62
N ILE A 187 1.70 -3.85 17.81
CA ILE A 187 2.89 -3.23 18.44
C ILE A 187 4.12 -3.43 17.55
N ASN A 188 4.35 -4.64 17.05
CA ASN A 188 5.51 -4.96 16.19
C ASN A 188 5.52 -4.09 14.92
N VAL A 189 4.38 -3.97 14.22
CA VAL A 189 4.27 -3.10 13.04
C VAL A 189 4.42 -1.62 13.41
N LYS A 190 3.81 -1.17 14.51
CA LYS A 190 3.97 0.21 14.98
C LYS A 190 5.44 0.57 15.23
N ASP A 191 6.19 -0.28 15.92
CA ASP A 191 7.57 0.00 16.28
C ASP A 191 8.56 -0.14 15.10
N LYS A 192 8.31 -1.07 14.18
CA LYS A 192 9.23 -1.35 13.06
C LYS A 192 8.88 -0.62 11.76
N PHE A 193 7.61 -0.33 11.51
CA PHE A 193 7.15 0.29 10.26
C PHE A 193 6.71 1.74 10.44
N PHE A 194 5.93 2.08 11.47
CA PHE A 194 5.44 3.46 11.66
C PHE A 194 6.43 4.38 12.39
N ASN A 195 7.69 3.95 12.56
CA ASN A 195 8.73 4.73 13.24
C ASN A 195 9.18 5.98 12.46
N PHE A 196 8.89 6.07 11.17
CA PHE A 196 9.23 7.23 10.33
C PHE A 196 8.47 8.51 10.70
N ASN A 197 7.35 8.38 11.42
CA ASN A 197 6.52 9.52 11.81
C ASN A 197 6.13 9.39 13.29
N GLU A 198 6.80 10.19 14.12
CA GLU A 198 6.60 10.20 15.57
C GLU A 198 5.14 10.51 15.95
N LYS A 199 4.44 11.38 15.20
CA LYS A 199 3.04 11.70 15.47
C LYS A 199 2.13 10.49 15.27
N ILE A 200 2.33 9.74 14.18
CA ILE A 200 1.58 8.50 13.92
C ILE A 200 1.87 7.48 15.02
N LYS A 201 3.16 7.27 15.34
CA LYS A 201 3.57 6.33 16.40
C LYS A 201 2.92 6.66 17.75
N LEU A 202 3.00 7.91 18.20
CA LEU A 202 2.40 8.37 19.45
C LEU A 202 0.87 8.23 19.44
N SER A 203 0.23 8.47 18.30
CA SER A 203 -1.22 8.26 18.15
C SER A 203 -1.57 6.79 18.37
N ILE A 204 -0.87 5.86 17.71
CA ILE A 204 -1.09 4.42 17.86
C ILE A 204 -0.80 3.97 19.30
N ASP A 205 0.26 4.48 19.93
CA ASP A 205 0.61 4.16 21.32
C ASP A 205 -0.50 4.52 22.32
N ARG A 206 -1.15 5.68 22.13
CA ARG A 206 -2.29 6.09 22.97
C ARG A 206 -3.46 5.12 22.83
N GLU A 207 -3.79 4.72 21.61
CA GLU A 207 -4.87 3.78 21.35
C GLU A 207 -4.57 2.38 21.92
N ILE A 208 -3.31 1.91 21.80
CA ILE A 208 -2.88 0.64 22.41
C ILE A 208 -3.01 0.70 23.94
N HIS A 209 -2.59 1.79 24.57
CA HIS A 209 -2.70 1.98 26.01
C HIS A 209 -4.17 1.97 26.45
N ASP A 210 -5.01 2.71 25.73
CA ASP A 210 -6.44 2.80 25.99
C ASP A 210 -7.14 1.43 25.87
N LEU A 211 -6.82 0.65 24.82
CA LEU A 211 -7.30 -0.73 24.66
C LEU A 211 -6.90 -1.62 25.84
N LYS A 212 -5.63 -1.59 26.26
CA LYS A 212 -5.15 -2.36 27.42
C LYS A 212 -5.88 -1.97 28.71
N SER A 213 -6.10 -0.68 28.91
CA SER A 213 -6.81 -0.17 30.08
C SER A 213 -8.28 -0.59 30.11
N THR A 214 -8.95 -0.55 28.94
CA THR A 214 -10.34 -0.97 28.78
C THR A 214 -10.48 -2.46 29.11
N VAL A 215 -9.59 -3.31 28.58
CA VAL A 215 -9.59 -4.75 28.88
C VAL A 215 -9.32 -5.02 30.36
N LYS A 216 -8.36 -4.33 30.99
CA LYS A 216 -8.02 -4.51 32.40
C LYS A 216 -9.19 -4.15 33.33
N ASN A 217 -9.94 -3.11 32.99
CA ASN A 217 -11.07 -2.62 33.78
C ASN A 217 -12.37 -3.39 33.49
N SER A 218 -12.40 -4.22 32.44
CA SER A 218 -13.59 -4.99 32.05
C SER A 218 -13.50 -6.42 32.57
N LYS A 219 -14.61 -6.96 33.08
CA LYS A 219 -14.72 -8.40 33.38
C LYS A 219 -15.12 -9.17 32.12
N LEU A 220 -14.13 -9.48 31.28
CA LEU A 220 -14.34 -10.19 30.01
C LEU A 220 -14.20 -11.70 30.18
N GLU A 221 -15.09 -12.47 29.55
CA GLU A 221 -14.92 -13.90 29.35
C GLU A 221 -13.81 -14.12 28.32
N LEU A 222 -12.98 -15.14 28.56
CA LEU A 222 -11.91 -15.50 27.64
C LEU A 222 -12.49 -16.06 26.33
N ASN A 223 -11.77 -15.82 25.23
CA ASN A 223 -12.08 -16.28 23.88
C ASN A 223 -13.41 -15.78 23.30
N LYS A 224 -14.05 -14.78 23.93
CA LYS A 224 -15.29 -14.16 23.45
C LYS A 224 -15.02 -12.75 22.90
N PHE A 225 -15.70 -12.40 21.81
CA PHE A 225 -15.63 -11.07 21.23
C PHE A 225 -16.61 -10.12 21.88
N TYR A 226 -16.14 -8.91 22.16
CA TYR A 226 -16.90 -7.81 22.72
C TYR A 226 -16.75 -6.57 21.85
N LYS A 227 -17.82 -5.78 21.71
CA LYS A 227 -17.74 -4.50 21.00
C LYS A 227 -17.05 -3.47 21.89
N LEU A 228 -16.06 -2.77 21.36
CA LEU A 228 -15.28 -1.82 22.17
C LEU A 228 -16.13 -0.66 22.69
N ASN A 229 -17.07 -0.17 21.89
CA ASN A 229 -17.99 0.89 22.32
C ASN A 229 -18.88 0.48 23.50
N GLU A 230 -19.33 -0.78 23.56
CA GLU A 230 -20.13 -1.31 24.67
C GLU A 230 -19.31 -1.36 25.96
N LEU A 231 -18.05 -1.80 25.88
CA LEU A 231 -17.14 -1.82 27.02
C LEU A 231 -16.80 -0.44 27.57
N LYS A 232 -16.82 0.58 26.71
CA LYS A 232 -16.58 1.97 27.08
C LYS A 232 -17.83 2.73 27.51
N GLY A 233 -19.02 2.12 27.43
CA GLY A 233 -20.28 2.80 27.72
C GLY A 233 -20.60 3.96 26.77
N ILE A 234 -20.06 3.94 25.55
CA ILE A 234 -20.25 5.02 24.57
C ILE A 234 -21.51 4.74 23.75
N GLN A 235 -22.54 5.57 23.95
CA GLN A 235 -23.74 5.62 23.12
C GLN A 235 -23.57 6.65 21.99
N ASP A 236 -23.85 6.21 20.77
CA ASP A 236 -24.03 6.97 19.51
C ASP A 236 -22.90 7.79 18.86
N ASN A 237 -22.45 7.29 17.70
CA ASN A 237 -22.74 7.76 16.33
C ASN A 237 -22.26 6.66 15.35
N GLU A 238 -22.55 6.71 14.04
CA GLU A 238 -21.84 5.83 13.08
C GLU A 238 -20.34 6.14 13.05
N PRO A 239 -19.46 5.16 12.71
CA PRO A 239 -18.04 5.41 12.58
C PRO A 239 -17.77 6.56 11.61
N SER A 240 -17.23 7.67 12.13
CA SER A 240 -16.97 8.87 11.35
C SER A 240 -15.54 8.89 10.82
N ASN A 241 -15.32 9.59 9.70
CA ASN A 241 -13.97 9.77 9.13
C ASN A 241 -13.00 10.37 10.17
N ARG A 242 -13.48 11.36 10.93
CA ARG A 242 -12.67 12.06 11.93
C ARG A 242 -12.23 11.11 13.04
N ASN A 243 -13.16 10.36 13.60
CA ASN A 243 -12.86 9.44 14.70
C ASN A 243 -11.98 8.29 14.22
N PHE A 244 -12.26 7.73 13.04
CA PHE A 244 -11.48 6.64 12.49
C PHE A 244 -10.01 7.02 12.29
N LEU A 245 -9.74 8.19 11.71
CA LEU A 245 -8.37 8.67 11.53
C LEU A 245 -7.72 9.11 12.85
N ALA A 246 -8.46 9.79 13.73
CA ALA A 246 -7.94 10.24 15.02
C ALA A 246 -7.54 9.07 15.94
N HIS A 247 -8.28 7.96 15.87
CA HIS A 247 -8.02 6.75 16.64
C HIS A 247 -7.16 5.72 15.88
N SER A 248 -6.40 6.15 14.86
CA SER A 248 -5.50 5.25 14.10
C SER A 248 -6.18 3.97 13.58
N GLY A 249 -7.47 4.08 13.25
CA GLY A 249 -8.29 2.97 12.77
C GLY A 249 -8.91 2.09 13.86
N PHE A 250 -8.72 2.39 15.15
CA PHE A 250 -9.34 1.73 16.30
C PHE A 250 -10.66 2.39 16.74
N GLU A 251 -11.46 2.86 15.78
CA GLU A 251 -12.74 3.51 16.07
C GLU A 251 -13.66 2.54 16.83
N TYR A 252 -14.18 2.99 17.98
CA TYR A 252 -14.76 2.11 19.00
C TYR A 252 -15.97 1.32 18.52
N LYS A 253 -16.78 1.87 17.61
CA LYS A 253 -17.94 1.17 17.06
C LYS A 253 -17.54 0.21 15.95
N SER A 254 -16.39 0.41 15.32
CA SER A 254 -15.91 -0.39 14.20
C SER A 254 -15.16 -1.67 14.58
N ILE A 255 -14.69 -1.81 15.82
CA ILE A 255 -13.84 -2.92 16.24
C ILE A 255 -14.45 -3.82 17.33
N LEU A 256 -14.03 -5.08 17.30
CA LEU A 256 -14.28 -6.10 18.30
C LEU A 256 -12.96 -6.46 18.99
N ILE A 257 -13.02 -6.73 20.28
CA ILE A 257 -11.88 -7.20 21.07
C ILE A 257 -12.18 -8.55 21.71
N LYS A 258 -11.16 -9.41 21.79
CA LYS A 258 -11.20 -10.72 22.44
C LYS A 258 -9.95 -10.91 23.26
N VAL A 259 -10.07 -11.43 24.47
CA VAL A 259 -8.92 -11.81 25.31
C VAL A 259 -8.70 -13.30 25.15
N LEU A 260 -7.51 -13.70 24.70
CA LEU A 260 -7.16 -15.11 24.58
C LEU A 260 -6.80 -15.72 25.94
N ASP A 261 -7.11 -17.02 26.08
CA ASP A 261 -6.66 -17.85 27.21
C ASP A 261 -5.29 -18.48 26.94
N GLY A 262 -4.56 -18.85 28.00
CA GLY A 262 -3.29 -19.58 27.95
C GLY A 262 -2.05 -18.79 28.36
N GLU A 263 -0.87 -19.43 28.24
CA GLU A 263 0.45 -18.89 28.64
C GLU A 263 0.81 -17.55 28.00
N ASN A 264 0.18 -17.24 26.86
CA ASN A 264 0.35 -16.01 26.11
C ASN A 264 -0.95 -15.18 26.05
N LYS A 265 -1.57 -14.92 27.22
CA LYS A 265 -2.71 -13.99 27.34
C LYS A 265 -2.47 -12.73 26.50
N ASP A 266 -3.29 -12.52 25.48
CA ASP A 266 -3.17 -11.41 24.54
C ASP A 266 -4.55 -10.87 24.16
N ILE A 267 -4.56 -9.64 23.66
CA ILE A 267 -5.75 -8.96 23.15
C ILE A 267 -5.75 -9.14 21.64
N VAL A 268 -6.79 -9.75 21.11
CA VAL A 268 -7.05 -9.88 19.68
C VAL A 268 -8.09 -8.84 19.28
N ILE A 269 -7.84 -8.17 18.16
CA ILE A 269 -8.68 -7.10 17.63
C ILE A 269 -9.07 -7.47 16.20
N LYS A 270 -10.32 -7.20 15.84
CA LYS A 270 -10.78 -7.24 14.46
C LYS A 270 -11.76 -6.12 14.16
N TYR A 271 -11.89 -5.76 12.89
CA TYR A 271 -13.04 -4.99 12.46
C TYR A 271 -14.31 -5.83 12.52
N ARG A 272 -15.45 -5.17 12.73
CA ARG A 272 -16.77 -5.77 12.64
C ARG A 272 -17.12 -6.09 11.19
N ASP A 273 -17.59 -7.31 10.95
CA ASP A 273 -17.77 -7.88 9.61
C ASP A 273 -18.72 -7.04 8.75
N GLU A 274 -19.75 -6.45 9.36
CA GLU A 274 -20.73 -5.57 8.70
C GLU A 274 -20.12 -4.26 8.15
N TYR A 275 -18.97 -3.81 8.68
CA TYR A 275 -18.33 -2.57 8.24
C TYR A 275 -17.17 -2.80 7.28
N ILE A 276 -16.57 -4.00 7.25
CA ILE A 276 -15.36 -4.30 6.47
C ILE A 276 -15.58 -4.07 4.97
N SER A 277 -16.68 -4.57 4.41
CA SER A 277 -16.89 -4.60 2.95
C SER A 277 -17.09 -3.22 2.32
N GLY A 278 -17.57 -2.24 3.10
CA GLY A 278 -17.92 -0.90 2.65
C GLY A 278 -17.29 0.21 3.48
N LEU A 279 -17.80 0.42 4.70
CA LEU A 279 -17.47 1.58 5.54
C LEU A 279 -15.97 1.70 5.84
N ILE A 280 -15.33 0.63 6.32
CA ILE A 280 -13.91 0.67 6.71
C ILE A 280 -13.01 0.97 5.50
N LYS A 281 -13.28 0.37 4.34
CA LYS A 281 -12.52 0.68 3.11
C LYS A 281 -12.65 2.15 2.73
N ASN A 282 -13.86 2.71 2.82
CA ASN A 282 -14.11 4.12 2.53
C ASN A 282 -13.43 5.06 3.52
N LEU A 283 -13.31 4.65 4.79
CA LEU A 283 -12.62 5.39 5.83
C LEU A 283 -11.09 5.37 5.63
N CYS A 284 -10.53 4.22 5.23
CA CYS A 284 -9.09 4.06 4.99
C CYS A 284 -8.56 4.98 3.89
N VAL A 285 -9.36 5.23 2.84
CA VAL A 285 -8.94 6.01 1.66
C VAL A 285 -9.08 7.52 1.83
N LYS A 286 -9.46 8.00 3.02
CA LYS A 286 -9.58 9.44 3.28
C LYS A 286 -8.21 10.11 3.17
N GLY A 287 -8.16 11.23 2.46
CA GLY A 287 -6.93 11.96 2.15
C GLY A 287 -6.20 11.47 0.88
N LEU A 288 -6.57 10.32 0.32
CA LEU A 288 -6.03 9.86 -0.98
C LEU A 288 -6.76 10.54 -2.15
N GLN A 289 -5.98 10.87 -3.18
CA GLN A 289 -6.43 11.38 -4.48
C GLN A 289 -7.06 10.26 -5.30
#